data_AF-A0AAU8U091-F1
#
_entry.id   AF-A0AAU8U091-F1
#
_cell.length_a   1.000
_cell.length_b   1.000
_cell.length_c   1.000
_cell.angle_alpha   90.00
_cell.angle_beta   90.00
_cell.angle_gamma   90.00
#
_symmetry.space_group_name_H-M   'P 1'
#
loop_
_entity.id
_entity.type
_entity.pdbx_description
1 polymer ?
#
loop_
_entity_poly.entity_id
_entity_poly.type
_entity_poly.pdbx_seq_one_letter_code
_entity_poly.pdbx_strand_id
1 'polypeptide(L)'
;MKKIVLILCLVFGFCFGDEALNLEIVTAQDLDLNKQVSILNEAILNDDYEKAKIMLDKNPNLVNISSKVNSNVYETMFLNENSIVLMANFLYQYDNFENLNNKLKERLIYKAIPEAYSLPSETISLLNKIKNSNFNFRIFNDNFSIKNSNYNVLKSAYFLGNIDIFSFFMDNGVILNEQNRFLLFLYVDILECIDNNFLENQNLDKVKDIVKTSKYNNCKNKYLKYLKIILKYQDVNDIIFDCNFLIDFAYKINDYEILNLLEVKHVR
;
A
#
# COMPACT_ATOMS: atom_id res chain seq x y z
N MET A 1 -16.73 -71.97 -14.23
CA MET A 1 -15.55 -71.08 -14.15
C MET A 1 -15.53 -69.98 -15.19
N LYS A 2 -15.57 -70.26 -16.51
CA LYS A 2 -15.49 -69.20 -17.56
C LYS A 2 -16.55 -68.08 -17.45
N LYS A 3 -17.80 -68.41 -17.05
CA LYS A 3 -18.87 -67.41 -16.84
C LYS A 3 -18.65 -66.52 -15.59
N ILE A 4 -18.02 -67.05 -14.55
CA ILE A 4 -17.75 -66.30 -13.29
C ILE A 4 -16.61 -65.30 -13.51
N VAL A 5 -15.58 -65.69 -14.29
CA VAL A 5 -14.48 -64.78 -14.67
C VAL A 5 -14.98 -63.64 -15.56
N LEU A 6 -15.88 -63.91 -16.52
CA LEU A 6 -16.46 -62.87 -17.37
C LEU A 6 -17.28 -61.84 -16.56
N ILE A 7 -18.05 -62.31 -15.58
CA ILE A 7 -18.85 -61.44 -14.70
C ILE A 7 -17.92 -60.60 -13.80
N LEU A 8 -16.86 -61.18 -13.24
CA LEU A 8 -15.88 -60.42 -12.45
C LEU A 8 -15.15 -59.37 -13.30
N CYS A 9 -14.75 -59.69 -14.54
CA CYS A 9 -14.13 -58.70 -15.43
C CYS A 9 -15.08 -57.56 -15.82
N LEU A 10 -16.38 -57.84 -16.01
CA LEU A 10 -17.38 -56.81 -16.29
C LEU A 10 -17.67 -55.92 -15.07
N VAL A 11 -17.75 -56.51 -13.88
CA VAL A 11 -17.98 -55.75 -12.63
C VAL A 11 -16.77 -54.88 -12.30
N PHE A 12 -15.53 -55.38 -12.44
CA PHE A 12 -14.34 -54.55 -12.24
C PHE A 12 -14.18 -53.47 -13.32
N GLY A 13 -14.52 -53.76 -14.59
CA GLY A 13 -14.52 -52.76 -15.66
C GLY A 13 -15.54 -51.64 -15.45
N PHE A 14 -16.69 -51.94 -14.84
CA PHE A 14 -17.73 -50.95 -14.53
C PHE A 14 -17.40 -50.15 -13.26
N CYS A 15 -16.90 -50.80 -12.20
CA CYS A 15 -16.57 -50.13 -10.95
C CYS A 15 -15.33 -49.21 -11.05
N PHE A 16 -14.36 -49.53 -11.92
CA PHE A 16 -13.20 -48.66 -12.16
C PHE A 16 -13.35 -47.76 -13.39
N GLY A 17 -14.31 -48.03 -14.27
CA GLY A 17 -14.53 -47.25 -15.49
C GLY A 17 -14.99 -45.83 -15.20
N ASP A 18 -16.00 -45.69 -14.33
CA ASP A 18 -16.53 -44.37 -13.95
C ASP A 18 -15.54 -43.57 -13.11
N GLU A 19 -14.81 -44.21 -12.18
CA GLU A 19 -13.75 -43.54 -11.40
C GLU A 19 -12.57 -43.11 -12.28
N ALA A 20 -12.14 -43.95 -13.24
CA ALA A 20 -11.07 -43.61 -14.17
C ALA A 20 -11.48 -42.52 -15.16
N LEU A 21 -12.70 -42.57 -15.73
CA LEU A 21 -13.24 -41.51 -16.58
C LEU A 21 -13.42 -40.20 -15.81
N ASN A 22 -13.92 -40.26 -14.58
CA ASN A 22 -14.02 -39.06 -13.74
C ASN A 22 -12.64 -38.49 -13.41
N LEU A 23 -11.65 -39.34 -13.09
CA LEU A 23 -10.25 -38.88 -12.93
C LEU A 23 -9.71 -38.25 -14.21
N GLU A 24 -9.93 -38.86 -15.37
CA GLU A 24 -9.41 -38.40 -16.65
C GLU A 24 -10.07 -37.07 -17.08
N ILE A 25 -11.39 -36.95 -16.91
CA ILE A 25 -12.15 -35.72 -17.16
C ILE A 25 -11.70 -34.61 -16.20
N VAL A 26 -11.54 -34.91 -14.91
CA VAL A 26 -11.02 -33.95 -13.92
C VAL A 26 -9.62 -33.48 -14.31
N THR A 27 -8.73 -34.40 -14.73
CA THR A 27 -7.40 -34.02 -15.19
C THR A 27 -7.40 -33.18 -16.47
N ALA A 28 -8.31 -33.44 -17.42
CA ALA A 28 -8.42 -32.68 -18.66
C ALA A 28 -9.01 -31.27 -18.43
N GLN A 29 -10.02 -31.15 -17.56
CA GLN A 29 -10.59 -29.86 -17.14
C GLN A 29 -9.55 -29.03 -16.36
N ASP A 30 -8.79 -29.66 -15.46
CA ASP A 30 -7.70 -29.01 -14.74
C ASP A 30 -6.57 -28.57 -15.68
N LEU A 31 -6.24 -29.35 -16.70
CA LEU A 31 -5.27 -28.98 -17.74
C LEU A 31 -5.74 -27.77 -18.55
N ASP A 32 -7.02 -27.72 -18.92
CA ASP A 32 -7.59 -26.58 -19.64
C ASP A 32 -7.63 -25.31 -18.79
N LEU A 33 -8.05 -25.40 -17.53
CA LEU A 33 -8.02 -24.28 -16.58
C LEU A 33 -6.59 -23.77 -16.35
N ASN A 34 -5.62 -24.67 -16.17
CA ASN A 34 -4.22 -24.27 -16.04
C ASN A 34 -3.70 -23.55 -17.29
N LYS A 35 -4.12 -23.98 -18.48
CA LYS A 35 -3.77 -23.30 -19.73
C LYS A 35 -4.39 -21.90 -19.78
N GLN A 36 -5.65 -21.75 -19.38
CA GLN A 36 -6.31 -20.44 -19.31
C GLN A 36 -5.62 -19.51 -18.31
N VAL A 37 -5.28 -19.97 -17.11
CA VAL A 37 -4.54 -19.17 -16.12
C VAL A 37 -3.14 -18.78 -16.65
N SER A 38 -2.45 -19.68 -17.35
CA SER A 38 -1.15 -19.38 -17.94
C SER A 38 -1.23 -18.27 -19.01
N ILE A 39 -2.22 -18.33 -19.90
CA ILE A 39 -2.46 -17.30 -20.92
C ILE A 39 -2.86 -15.97 -20.27
N LEU A 40 -3.65 -16.00 -19.20
CA LEU A 40 -4.00 -14.80 -18.43
C LEU A 40 -2.76 -14.19 -17.78
N ASN A 41 -1.94 -15.00 -17.10
CA ASN A 41 -0.68 -14.56 -16.50
C ASN A 41 0.25 -13.90 -17.54
N GLU A 42 0.36 -14.46 -18.74
CA GLU A 42 1.11 -13.86 -19.85
C GLU A 42 0.51 -12.50 -20.26
N ALA A 43 -0.81 -12.37 -20.33
CA ALA A 43 -1.46 -11.10 -20.64
C ALA A 43 -1.16 -10.03 -19.57
N ILE A 44 -1.22 -10.42 -18.28
CA ILE A 44 -0.93 -9.54 -17.14
C ILE A 44 0.53 -9.07 -17.13
N LEU A 45 1.48 -9.96 -17.45
CA LEU A 45 2.90 -9.62 -17.55
C LEU A 45 3.21 -8.64 -18.69
N ASN A 46 2.42 -8.70 -19.75
CA ASN A 46 2.61 -7.87 -20.96
C ASN A 46 1.72 -6.62 -20.97
N ASP A 47 1.01 -6.31 -19.87
CA ASP A 47 0.02 -5.23 -19.79
C ASP A 47 -1.05 -5.29 -20.90
N ASP A 48 -1.38 -6.49 -21.37
CA ASP A 48 -2.41 -6.71 -22.38
C ASP A 48 -3.79 -6.74 -21.73
N TYR A 49 -4.26 -5.55 -21.33
CA TYR A 49 -5.55 -5.35 -20.66
C TYR A 49 -6.73 -5.86 -21.49
N GLU A 50 -6.67 -5.76 -22.83
CA GLU A 50 -7.75 -6.24 -23.69
C GLU A 50 -7.83 -7.77 -23.70
N LYS A 51 -6.70 -8.47 -23.85
CA LYS A 51 -6.65 -9.93 -23.75
C LYS A 51 -7.07 -10.41 -22.37
N ALA A 52 -6.57 -9.77 -21.31
CA ALA A 52 -6.96 -10.08 -19.93
C ALA A 52 -8.48 -9.87 -19.73
N LYS A 53 -9.03 -8.76 -20.23
CA LYS A 53 -10.46 -8.46 -20.16
C LYS A 53 -11.29 -9.50 -20.89
N ILE A 54 -10.96 -9.86 -22.13
CA ILE A 54 -11.69 -10.89 -22.89
C ILE A 54 -11.72 -12.23 -22.13
N MET A 55 -10.64 -12.58 -21.44
CA MET A 55 -10.57 -13.82 -20.67
C MET A 55 -11.39 -13.75 -19.38
N LEU A 56 -11.29 -12.65 -18.64
CA LEU A 56 -11.98 -12.45 -17.37
C LEU A 56 -13.48 -12.20 -17.55
N ASP A 57 -13.91 -11.56 -18.64
CA ASP A 57 -15.32 -11.44 -19.03
C ASP A 57 -15.96 -12.82 -19.28
N LYS A 58 -15.18 -13.79 -19.77
CA LYS A 58 -15.64 -15.17 -20.00
C LYS A 58 -15.62 -16.01 -18.73
N ASN A 59 -14.58 -15.86 -17.91
CA ASN A 59 -14.41 -16.62 -16.67
C ASN A 59 -13.73 -15.76 -15.59
N PRO A 60 -14.51 -15.00 -14.79
CA PRO A 60 -13.96 -14.12 -13.75
C PRO A 60 -13.16 -14.87 -12.67
N ASN A 61 -13.50 -16.14 -12.42
CA ASN A 61 -12.87 -16.94 -11.38
C ASN A 61 -11.39 -17.25 -11.65
N LEU A 62 -10.91 -17.05 -12.89
CA LEU A 62 -9.50 -17.26 -13.25
C LEU A 62 -8.53 -16.44 -12.38
N VAL A 63 -8.94 -15.27 -11.89
CA VAL A 63 -8.13 -14.41 -11.01
C VAL A 63 -7.73 -15.13 -9.72
N ASN A 64 -8.60 -16.00 -9.21
CA ASN A 64 -8.45 -16.66 -7.92
C ASN A 64 -7.81 -18.05 -8.00
N ILE A 65 -7.58 -18.57 -9.21
CA ILE A 65 -6.99 -19.90 -9.38
C ILE A 65 -5.47 -19.82 -9.15
N SER A 66 -4.99 -20.65 -8.24
CA SER A 66 -3.56 -20.97 -8.09
C SER A 66 -3.37 -22.47 -8.26
N SER A 67 -2.27 -22.88 -8.89
CA SER A 67 -1.93 -24.29 -9.03
C SER A 67 -0.46 -24.52 -8.75
N LYS A 68 -0.05 -25.79 -8.67
CA LYS A 68 1.39 -26.13 -8.56
C LYS A 68 2.20 -25.68 -9.77
N VAL A 69 1.54 -25.39 -10.90
CA VAL A 69 2.16 -25.08 -12.19
C VAL A 69 2.14 -23.58 -12.46
N ASN A 70 1.09 -22.87 -12.03
CA ASN A 70 0.92 -21.45 -12.26
C ASN A 70 0.85 -20.66 -10.95
N SER A 71 1.64 -19.58 -10.88
CA SER A 71 1.46 -18.54 -9.87
C SER A 71 0.08 -17.92 -9.98
N ASN A 72 -0.46 -17.48 -8.85
CA ASN A 72 -1.72 -16.73 -8.82
C ASN A 72 -1.57 -15.42 -9.64
N VAL A 73 -2.64 -14.99 -10.31
CA VAL A 73 -2.68 -13.75 -11.10
C VAL A 73 -2.15 -12.53 -10.35
N TYR A 74 -2.49 -12.38 -9.06
CA TYR A 74 -1.97 -11.32 -8.20
C TYR A 74 -0.48 -11.44 -7.92
N GLU A 75 0.05 -12.66 -7.81
CA GLU A 75 1.50 -12.88 -7.65
C GLU A 75 2.24 -12.52 -8.93
N THR A 76 1.69 -12.89 -10.08
CA THR A 76 2.21 -12.56 -11.41
C THR A 76 2.25 -11.06 -11.64
N MET A 77 1.20 -10.33 -11.26
CA MET A 77 1.15 -8.87 -11.35
C MET A 77 2.36 -8.20 -10.68
N PHE A 78 2.89 -8.75 -9.58
CA PHE A 78 4.07 -8.19 -8.91
C PHE A 78 5.40 -8.42 -9.63
N LEU A 79 5.42 -9.27 -10.66
CA LEU A 79 6.58 -9.47 -11.53
C LEU A 79 6.64 -8.43 -12.65
N ASN A 80 5.50 -7.79 -12.95
CA ASN A 80 5.47 -6.66 -13.85
C ASN A 80 5.91 -5.40 -13.08
N GLU A 81 6.86 -4.67 -13.66
CA GLU A 81 7.32 -3.38 -13.12
C GLU A 81 6.43 -2.21 -13.57
N ASN A 82 5.57 -2.44 -14.56
CA ASN A 82 4.65 -1.46 -15.09
C ASN A 82 3.34 -1.45 -14.29
N SER A 83 2.94 -0.25 -13.90
CA SER A 83 1.80 0.15 -13.08
C SER A 83 0.96 -0.94 -12.40
N ILE A 84 1.42 -1.39 -11.24
CA ILE A 84 0.71 -2.31 -10.34
C ILE A 84 -0.63 -1.69 -9.90
N VAL A 85 -0.70 -0.38 -9.74
CA VAL A 85 -1.93 0.32 -9.30
C VAL A 85 -3.05 0.16 -10.32
N LEU A 86 -2.76 0.36 -11.61
CA LEU A 86 -3.76 0.22 -12.67
C LEU A 86 -4.20 -1.24 -12.82
N MET A 87 -3.24 -2.17 -12.82
CA MET A 87 -3.53 -3.59 -12.93
C MET A 87 -4.38 -4.10 -11.76
N ALA A 88 -4.04 -3.72 -10.52
CA ALA A 88 -4.83 -4.11 -9.36
C ALA A 88 -6.24 -3.50 -9.40
N ASN A 89 -6.37 -2.25 -9.83
CA ASN A 89 -7.68 -1.61 -10.00
C ASN A 89 -8.54 -2.28 -11.09
N PHE A 90 -7.92 -2.77 -12.16
CA PHE A 90 -8.55 -3.57 -13.20
C PHE A 90 -9.01 -4.93 -12.67
N LEU A 91 -8.12 -5.70 -12.02
CA LEU A 91 -8.44 -7.01 -11.46
C LEU A 91 -9.53 -6.95 -10.38
N TYR A 92 -9.62 -5.84 -9.64
CA TYR A 92 -10.68 -5.63 -8.66
C TYR A 92 -12.10 -5.69 -9.23
N GLN A 93 -12.26 -5.43 -10.54
CA GLN A 93 -13.56 -5.53 -11.20
C GLN A 93 -14.11 -6.97 -11.25
N TYR A 94 -13.23 -7.96 -11.07
CA TYR A 94 -13.54 -9.39 -11.14
C TYR A 94 -13.36 -10.10 -9.78
N ASP A 95 -12.52 -9.57 -8.89
CA ASP A 95 -12.34 -10.07 -7.52
C ASP A 95 -12.19 -8.92 -6.51
N ASN A 96 -13.09 -8.85 -5.53
CA ASN A 96 -13.21 -7.73 -4.58
C ASN A 96 -12.12 -7.69 -3.49
N PHE A 97 -11.02 -8.42 -3.66
CA PHE A 97 -9.93 -8.64 -2.71
C PHE A 97 -10.33 -9.26 -1.37
N GLU A 98 -11.58 -9.66 -1.14
CA GLU A 98 -12.00 -10.24 0.13
C GLU A 98 -11.19 -11.49 0.47
N ASN A 99 -10.95 -12.33 -0.55
CA ASN A 99 -10.19 -13.57 -0.45
C ASN A 99 -8.68 -13.40 -0.61
N LEU A 100 -8.20 -12.19 -0.94
CA LEU A 100 -6.78 -11.93 -1.08
C LEU A 100 -6.12 -11.98 0.30
N ASN A 101 -5.05 -12.77 0.45
CA ASN A 101 -4.38 -12.89 1.74
C ASN A 101 -3.76 -11.56 2.18
N ASN A 102 -3.66 -11.35 3.50
CA ASN A 102 -3.18 -10.07 4.05
C ASN A 102 -1.74 -9.73 3.65
N LYS A 103 -0.88 -10.73 3.41
CA LYS A 103 0.51 -10.47 2.96
C LYS A 103 0.54 -9.90 1.54
N LEU A 104 -0.33 -10.37 0.65
CA LEU A 104 -0.46 -9.83 -0.71
C LEU A 104 -1.07 -8.44 -0.68
N LYS A 105 -2.10 -8.19 0.15
CA LYS A 105 -2.66 -6.85 0.37
C LYS A 105 -1.59 -5.87 0.87
N GLU A 106 -0.79 -6.28 1.85
CA GLU A 106 0.32 -5.49 2.39
C GLU A 106 1.37 -5.18 1.30
N ARG A 107 1.81 -6.20 0.55
CA ARG A 107 2.74 -6.02 -0.57
C ARG A 107 2.19 -5.09 -1.65
N LEU A 108 0.89 -5.18 -1.94
CA LEU A 108 0.19 -4.31 -2.88
C LEU A 108 0.24 -2.85 -2.43
N ILE A 109 -0.02 -2.60 -1.15
CA ILE A 109 0.07 -1.25 -0.58
C ILE A 109 1.49 -0.70 -0.70
N TYR A 110 2.51 -1.49 -0.34
CA TYR A 110 3.91 -1.04 -0.46
C TYR A 110 4.32 -0.72 -1.90
N LYS A 111 3.79 -1.44 -2.89
CA LYS A 111 4.05 -1.17 -4.31
C LYS A 111 3.22 -0.02 -4.87
N ALA A 112 2.02 0.22 -4.34
CA ALA A 112 1.14 1.29 -4.78
C ALA A 112 1.58 2.69 -4.33
N ILE A 113 2.22 2.79 -3.16
CA ILE A 113 2.62 4.09 -2.61
C ILE A 113 3.61 4.83 -3.54
N PRO A 114 4.71 4.24 -4.05
CA PRO A 114 5.60 4.94 -4.97
C PRO A 114 4.90 5.43 -6.25
N GLU A 115 3.96 4.64 -6.79
CA GLU A 115 3.19 5.02 -7.99
C GLU A 115 2.24 6.19 -7.75
N ALA A 116 1.90 6.51 -6.50
CA ALA A 116 1.07 7.66 -6.18
C ALA A 116 1.67 9.00 -6.60
N TYR A 117 2.98 9.05 -6.88
CA TYR A 117 3.59 10.24 -7.48
C TYR A 117 2.91 10.59 -8.82
N SER A 118 2.63 9.58 -9.64
CA SER A 118 2.05 9.73 -10.97
C SER A 118 0.55 9.43 -11.01
N LEU A 119 0.05 8.60 -10.09
CA LEU A 119 -1.32 8.06 -10.08
C LEU A 119 -2.00 8.23 -8.71
N PRO A 120 -2.08 9.45 -8.14
CA PRO A 120 -2.59 9.64 -6.78
C PRO A 120 -4.06 9.20 -6.61
N SER A 121 -4.91 9.48 -7.60
CA SER A 121 -6.34 9.15 -7.56
C SER A 121 -6.58 7.65 -7.62
N GLU A 122 -5.85 6.94 -8.49
CA GLU A 122 -5.94 5.50 -8.68
C GLU A 122 -5.38 4.77 -7.46
N THR A 123 -4.30 5.30 -6.86
CA THR A 123 -3.76 4.76 -5.60
C THR A 123 -4.77 4.92 -4.47
N ILE A 124 -5.41 6.08 -4.31
CA ILE A 124 -6.48 6.26 -3.30
C ILE A 124 -7.66 5.31 -3.56
N SER A 125 -8.08 5.15 -4.81
CA SER A 125 -9.12 4.20 -5.19
C SER A 125 -8.76 2.78 -4.77
N LEU A 126 -7.51 2.36 -5.05
CA LEU A 126 -7.00 1.06 -4.66
C LEU A 126 -6.96 0.86 -3.14
N LEU A 127 -6.49 1.86 -2.40
CA LEU A 127 -6.45 1.83 -0.93
C LEU A 127 -7.85 1.70 -0.33
N ASN A 128 -8.84 2.41 -0.88
CA ASN A 128 -10.25 2.28 -0.47
C ASN A 128 -10.81 0.88 -0.76
N LYS A 129 -10.47 0.29 -1.91
CA LYS A 129 -10.84 -1.09 -2.24
C LYS A 129 -10.26 -2.10 -1.24
N ILE A 130 -8.98 -1.94 -0.88
CA ILE A 130 -8.33 -2.79 0.14
C ILE A 130 -8.96 -2.57 1.52
N LYS A 131 -9.30 -1.34 1.89
CA LYS A 131 -10.06 -1.05 3.12
C LYS A 131 -11.40 -1.78 3.17
N ASN A 132 -12.15 -1.77 2.06
CA ASN A 132 -13.43 -2.47 1.97
C ASN A 132 -13.31 -4.00 2.08
N SER A 133 -12.10 -4.55 1.89
CA SER A 133 -11.79 -5.97 2.11
C SER A 133 -11.43 -6.32 3.57
N ASN A 134 -11.81 -5.46 4.54
CA ASN A 134 -11.54 -5.59 5.97
C ASN A 134 -10.04 -5.71 6.34
N PHE A 135 -9.16 -5.11 5.53
CA PHE A 135 -7.73 -5.08 5.84
C PHE A 135 -7.43 -4.13 7.02
N ASN A 136 -6.70 -4.62 8.02
CA ASN A 136 -6.31 -3.80 9.18
C ASN A 136 -5.03 -3.00 8.89
N PHE A 137 -5.19 -1.72 8.53
CA PHE A 137 -4.07 -0.81 8.28
C PHE A 137 -3.18 -0.55 9.49
N ARG A 138 -3.63 -0.83 10.72
CA ARG A 138 -2.79 -0.68 11.93
C ARG A 138 -1.55 -1.58 11.92
N ILE A 139 -1.50 -2.59 11.05
CA ILE A 139 -0.29 -3.40 10.83
C ILE A 139 0.92 -2.53 10.44
N PHE A 140 0.71 -1.36 9.82
CA PHE A 140 1.79 -0.44 9.45
C PHE A 140 2.32 0.41 10.62
N ASN A 141 1.75 0.25 11.82
CA ASN A 141 2.32 0.83 13.05
C ASN A 141 3.51 0.02 13.53
N ASP A 142 3.45 -1.29 13.32
CA ASP A 142 4.53 -2.20 13.68
C ASP A 142 5.46 -2.32 12.47
N ASN A 143 6.76 -2.09 12.64
CA ASN A 143 7.74 -2.36 11.59
C ASN A 143 7.83 -3.86 11.33
N PHE A 144 6.91 -4.41 10.52
CA PHE A 144 7.10 -5.75 10.00
C PHE A 144 8.23 -5.75 8.98
N SER A 145 9.31 -6.39 9.42
CA SER A 145 10.52 -6.79 8.71
C SER A 145 10.31 -7.20 7.24
N ILE A 146 10.28 -6.23 6.33
CA ILE A 146 11.05 -6.41 5.10
C ILE A 146 12.47 -6.07 5.52
N LYS A 147 13.28 -7.11 5.73
CA LYS A 147 14.57 -7.16 6.45
C LYS A 147 15.63 -6.08 6.13
N ASN A 148 15.37 -5.13 5.22
CA ASN A 148 16.29 -4.05 4.87
C ASN A 148 15.61 -2.72 4.48
N SER A 149 14.31 -2.51 4.74
CA SER A 149 13.68 -1.23 4.41
C SER A 149 12.97 -0.64 5.62
N ASN A 150 13.46 0.51 6.09
CA ASN A 150 12.74 1.46 6.96
C ASN A 150 11.56 2.11 6.20
N TYR A 151 10.81 1.29 5.45
CA TYR A 151 9.72 1.73 4.60
C TYR A 151 8.50 1.94 5.46
N ASN A 152 8.16 3.20 5.69
CA ASN A 152 7.00 3.60 6.46
C ASN A 152 6.01 4.30 5.54
N VAL A 153 4.74 3.90 5.58
CA VAL A 153 3.70 4.40 4.66
C VAL A 153 3.43 5.90 4.82
N LEU A 154 3.46 6.42 6.05
CA LEU A 154 3.29 7.86 6.33
C LEU A 154 4.48 8.67 5.81
N LYS A 155 5.71 8.19 6.06
CA LYS A 155 6.95 8.79 5.57
C LYS A 155 6.98 8.83 4.04
N SER A 156 6.64 7.73 3.38
CA SER A 156 6.60 7.66 1.92
C SER A 156 5.53 8.60 1.35
N ALA A 157 4.32 8.62 1.90
CA ALA A 157 3.27 9.54 1.47
C ALA A 157 3.70 11.01 1.63
N TYR A 158 4.37 11.34 2.74
CA TYR A 158 4.92 12.66 3.01
C TYR A 158 5.96 13.08 1.95
N PHE A 159 6.97 12.24 1.66
CA PHE A 159 8.00 12.58 0.68
C PHE A 159 7.47 12.72 -0.75
N LEU A 160 6.41 11.99 -1.08
CA LEU A 160 5.71 12.15 -2.34
C LEU A 160 4.84 13.41 -2.40
N GLY A 161 4.67 14.11 -1.26
CA GLY A 161 3.81 15.29 -1.16
C GLY A 161 2.31 14.97 -1.25
N ASN A 162 1.92 13.70 -1.10
CA ASN A 162 0.55 13.23 -1.27
C ASN A 162 -0.20 13.23 0.05
N ILE A 163 -0.79 14.39 0.38
CA ILE A 163 -1.51 14.60 1.63
C ILE A 163 -2.76 13.72 1.76
N ASP A 164 -3.44 13.41 0.66
CA ASP A 164 -4.65 12.60 0.70
C ASP A 164 -4.33 11.15 1.09
N ILE A 165 -3.21 10.61 0.61
CA ILE A 165 -2.72 9.28 0.98
C ILE A 165 -2.23 9.28 2.42
N PHE A 166 -1.54 10.34 2.83
CA PHE A 166 -1.14 10.53 4.22
C PHE A 166 -2.36 10.53 5.15
N SER A 167 -3.39 11.34 4.83
CA SER A 167 -4.66 11.40 5.57
C SER A 167 -5.35 10.05 5.57
N PHE A 168 -5.39 9.35 4.44
CA PHE A 168 -5.98 8.02 4.36
C PHE A 168 -5.37 7.07 5.39
N PHE A 169 -4.04 6.98 5.50
CA PHE A 169 -3.42 6.08 6.48
C PHE A 169 -3.76 6.47 7.92
N MET A 170 -3.71 7.77 8.25
CA MET A 170 -4.06 8.27 9.59
C MET A 170 -5.54 8.00 9.94
N ASP A 171 -6.45 8.25 9.00
CA ASP A 171 -7.89 8.00 9.12
C ASP A 171 -8.21 6.51 9.35
N ASN A 172 -7.29 5.62 8.95
CA ASN A 172 -7.41 4.16 9.12
C ASN A 172 -6.51 3.62 10.26
N GLY A 173 -6.09 4.49 11.18
CA GLY A 173 -5.45 4.10 12.45
C GLY A 173 -3.95 3.85 12.36
N VAL A 174 -3.29 4.22 11.27
CA VAL A 174 -1.83 4.34 11.26
C VAL A 174 -1.45 5.60 12.04
N ILE A 175 -0.47 5.49 12.94
CA ILE A 175 -0.06 6.57 13.84
C ILE A 175 1.45 6.79 13.78
N LEU A 176 1.88 7.97 14.23
CA LEU A 176 3.28 8.21 14.56
C LEU A 176 3.70 7.46 15.81
N ASN A 177 4.91 6.93 15.80
CA ASN A 177 5.58 6.28 16.90
C ASN A 177 7.10 6.47 16.78
N GLU A 178 7.84 5.99 17.77
CA GLU A 178 9.30 6.18 17.82
C GLU A 178 10.04 5.60 16.61
N GLN A 179 9.41 4.68 15.86
CA GLN A 179 10.01 3.96 14.75
C GLN A 179 9.73 4.61 13.38
N ASN A 180 8.81 5.57 13.31
CA ASN A 180 8.41 6.23 12.07
C ASN A 180 8.51 7.77 12.13
N ARG A 181 9.50 8.25 12.92
CA ARG A 181 9.87 9.66 13.06
C ARG A 181 9.99 10.33 11.71
N PHE A 182 9.07 11.24 11.40
CA PHE A 182 9.17 12.06 10.20
C PHE A 182 9.01 13.56 10.47
N LEU A 183 8.65 13.97 11.69
CA LEU A 183 8.60 15.38 12.03
C LEU A 183 9.99 16.02 12.02
N LEU A 184 11.06 15.23 12.20
CA LEU A 184 12.42 15.67 11.87
C LEU A 184 12.57 16.12 10.40
N PHE A 185 11.96 15.43 9.43
CA PHE A 185 11.98 15.87 8.02
C PHE A 185 11.12 17.11 7.80
N LEU A 186 10.02 17.24 8.54
CA LEU A 186 9.23 18.48 8.57
C LEU A 186 10.11 19.68 8.98
N TYR A 187 10.91 19.49 10.02
CA TYR A 187 11.86 20.49 10.50
C TYR A 187 12.95 20.77 9.47
N VAL A 188 13.60 19.75 8.91
CA VAL A 188 14.65 19.90 7.88
C VAL A 188 14.13 20.64 6.66
N ASP A 189 12.94 20.29 6.16
CA ASP A 189 12.38 20.96 4.99
C ASP A 189 12.07 22.45 5.27
N ILE A 190 11.57 22.76 6.48
CA ILE A 190 11.39 24.16 6.92
C ILE A 190 12.75 24.89 6.96
N LEU A 191 13.82 24.23 7.41
CA LEU A 191 15.17 24.80 7.42
C LEU A 191 15.73 25.04 6.01
N GLU A 192 15.57 24.08 5.09
CA GLU A 192 16.01 24.24 3.70
C GLU A 192 15.36 25.45 3.02
N CYS A 193 14.10 25.73 3.36
CA CYS A 193 13.40 26.92 2.91
C CYS A 193 14.05 28.23 3.41
N ILE A 194 14.75 28.19 4.55
CA ILE A 194 15.31 29.34 5.28
C ILE A 194 16.78 29.63 4.94
N ASP A 195 17.43 28.85 4.07
CA ASP A 195 18.86 28.89 3.71
C ASP A 195 19.74 28.05 4.67
N ASN A 196 20.47 27.07 4.09
CA ASN A 196 21.31 26.09 4.78
C ASN A 196 22.42 26.74 5.63
N ASN A 197 22.81 27.99 5.31
CA ASN A 197 23.78 28.78 6.08
C ASN A 197 23.31 29.13 7.51
N PHE A 198 22.05 28.83 7.87
CA PHE A 198 21.48 29.00 9.20
C PHE A 198 22.12 28.11 10.28
N LEU A 199 22.42 26.84 9.96
CA LEU A 199 23.02 25.91 10.92
C LEU A 199 24.45 26.31 11.30
N GLU A 200 25.16 26.97 10.40
CA GLU A 200 26.56 27.35 10.59
C GLU A 200 26.73 28.65 11.38
N ASN A 201 25.80 29.60 11.27
CA ASN A 201 26.03 30.96 11.75
C ASN A 201 25.20 31.37 12.99
N GLN A 202 24.19 30.59 13.40
CA GLN A 202 23.30 30.87 14.54
C GLN A 202 22.74 32.32 14.63
N ASN A 203 22.71 33.06 13.51
CA ASN A 203 22.34 34.47 13.51
C ASN A 203 20.81 34.63 13.51
N LEU A 204 20.24 34.67 14.70
CA LEU A 204 18.79 34.74 14.95
C LEU A 204 18.11 35.98 14.35
N ASP A 205 18.81 37.09 14.18
CA ASP A 205 18.20 38.33 13.66
C ASP A 205 17.91 38.24 12.16
N LYS A 206 18.82 37.64 11.38
CA LYS A 206 18.56 37.34 9.95
C LYS A 206 17.38 36.39 9.77
N VAL A 207 17.17 35.49 10.72
CA VAL A 207 16.13 34.45 10.66
C VAL A 207 14.75 35.05 10.90
N LYS A 208 14.64 36.00 11.84
CA LYS A 208 13.41 36.75 12.10
C LYS A 208 12.92 37.54 10.88
N ASP A 209 13.81 37.91 9.96
CA ASP A 209 13.42 38.56 8.71
C ASP A 209 13.02 37.54 7.63
N ILE A 210 13.66 36.37 7.58
CA ILE A 210 13.33 35.30 6.63
C ILE A 210 11.95 34.70 6.90
N VAL A 211 11.53 34.58 8.17
CA VAL A 211 10.19 34.06 8.52
C VAL A 211 9.05 35.00 8.11
N LYS A 212 9.36 36.25 7.73
CA LYS A 212 8.39 37.18 7.13
C LYS A 212 8.23 36.98 5.62
N THR A 213 9.05 36.12 5.00
CA THR A 213 9.03 35.92 3.54
C THR A 213 7.88 35.01 3.10
N SER A 214 7.40 35.22 1.88
CA SER A 214 6.43 34.31 1.24
C SER A 214 6.99 32.90 1.05
N LYS A 215 8.32 32.76 0.85
CA LYS A 215 8.99 31.46 0.75
C LYS A 215 8.82 30.63 2.03
N TYR A 216 9.12 31.23 3.19
CA TYR A 216 8.89 30.57 4.48
C TYR A 216 7.41 30.23 4.69
N ASN A 217 6.52 31.21 4.49
CA ASN A 217 5.08 30.99 4.72
C ASN A 217 4.48 29.89 3.81
N ASN A 218 4.88 29.82 2.54
CA ASN A 218 4.44 28.75 1.63
C ASN A 218 4.93 27.37 2.10
N CYS A 219 6.20 27.31 2.51
CA CYS A 219 6.83 26.11 3.04
C CYS A 219 6.13 25.65 4.33
N LYS A 220 6.04 26.54 5.32
CA LYS A 220 5.30 26.33 6.57
C LYS A 220 3.87 25.84 6.30
N ASN A 221 3.12 26.51 5.43
CA ASN A 221 1.73 26.17 5.15
C ASN A 221 1.57 24.77 4.54
N LYS A 222 2.50 24.31 3.69
CA LYS A 222 2.50 22.94 3.18
C LYS A 222 2.61 21.94 4.34
N TYR A 223 3.53 22.20 5.26
CA TYR A 223 3.90 21.30 6.34
C TYR A 223 2.93 21.31 7.53
N LEU A 224 2.34 22.46 7.84
CA LEU A 224 1.29 22.58 8.85
C LEU A 224 0.05 21.75 8.52
N LYS A 225 -0.22 21.47 7.23
CA LYS A 225 -1.33 20.58 6.86
C LYS A 225 -1.11 19.15 7.39
N TYR A 226 0.11 18.61 7.27
CA TYR A 226 0.45 17.29 7.81
C TYR A 226 0.38 17.27 9.34
N LEU A 227 0.95 18.30 9.99
CA LEU A 227 0.89 18.41 11.45
C LEU A 227 -0.56 18.47 11.96
N LYS A 228 -1.44 19.24 11.31
CA LYS A 228 -2.86 19.31 11.66
C LYS A 228 -3.57 17.94 11.52
N ILE A 229 -3.21 17.14 10.51
CA ILE A 229 -3.74 15.78 10.36
C ILE A 229 -3.26 14.90 11.52
N ILE A 230 -1.97 14.95 11.87
CA ILE A 230 -1.43 14.18 13.00
C ILE A 230 -2.17 14.53 14.30
N LEU A 231 -2.28 15.82 14.59
CA LEU A 231 -2.88 16.32 15.84
C LEU A 231 -4.39 16.07 15.94
N LYS A 232 -5.05 15.66 14.84
CA LYS A 232 -6.43 15.13 14.87
C LYS A 232 -6.50 13.76 15.57
N TYR A 233 -5.42 12.99 15.53
CA TYR A 233 -5.39 11.58 15.96
C TYR A 233 -4.45 11.32 17.14
N GLN A 234 -3.47 12.19 17.40
CA GLN A 234 -2.49 12.03 18.46
C GLN A 234 -2.29 13.32 19.25
N ASP A 235 -2.08 13.19 20.55
CA ASP A 235 -1.71 14.32 21.38
C ASP A 235 -0.24 14.69 21.17
N VAL A 236 0.10 15.95 21.40
CA VAL A 236 1.49 16.43 21.30
C VAL A 236 2.42 15.63 22.21
N ASN A 237 1.93 15.22 23.39
CA ASN A 237 2.68 14.38 24.33
C ASN A 237 3.03 13.00 23.75
N ASP A 238 2.19 12.46 22.86
CA ASP A 238 2.44 11.15 22.22
C ASP A 238 3.55 11.23 21.16
N ILE A 239 3.83 12.43 20.65
CA ILE A 239 4.79 12.69 19.58
C ILE A 239 5.91 13.66 20.02
N ILE A 240 6.00 13.94 21.32
CA ILE A 240 6.89 14.98 21.87
C ILE A 240 8.37 14.71 21.54
N PHE A 241 8.74 13.43 21.48
CA PHE A 241 10.09 12.99 21.10
C PHE A 241 10.48 13.42 19.67
N ASP A 242 9.51 13.70 18.80
CA ASP A 242 9.70 14.12 17.40
C ASP A 242 9.37 15.62 17.19
N CYS A 243 8.70 16.27 18.16
CA CYS A 243 8.30 17.68 18.08
C CYS A 243 9.25 18.67 18.78
N ASN A 244 10.09 18.24 19.73
CA ASN A 244 10.92 19.16 20.54
C ASN A 244 11.77 20.14 19.69
N PHE A 245 12.40 19.65 18.61
CA PHE A 245 13.19 20.51 17.72
C PHE A 245 12.34 21.59 17.03
N LEU A 246 11.11 21.24 16.65
CA LEU A 246 10.19 22.16 16.00
C LEU A 246 9.66 23.20 16.97
N ILE A 247 9.38 22.82 18.22
CA ILE A 247 8.98 23.72 19.31
C ILE A 247 10.11 24.71 19.60
N ASP A 248 11.33 24.22 19.86
CA ASP A 248 12.52 25.05 20.12
C ASP A 248 12.79 26.04 18.99
N PHE A 249 12.64 25.57 17.75
CA PHE A 249 12.80 26.39 16.57
C PHE A 249 11.73 27.49 16.49
N ALA A 250 10.44 27.14 16.65
CA ALA A 250 9.33 28.07 16.61
C ALA A 250 9.46 29.18 17.69
N TYR A 251 9.93 28.82 18.89
CA TYR A 251 10.26 29.78 19.94
C TYR A 251 11.33 30.78 19.53
N LYS A 252 12.44 30.30 18.94
CA LYS A 252 13.56 31.15 18.51
C LYS A 252 13.16 32.19 17.46
N ILE A 253 12.20 31.86 16.61
CA ILE A 253 11.75 32.72 15.52
C ILE A 253 10.44 33.47 15.82
N ASN A 254 9.85 33.26 17.00
CA ASN A 254 8.52 33.76 17.38
C ASN A 254 7.39 33.35 16.41
N ASP A 255 7.40 32.11 15.90
CA ASP A 255 6.29 31.60 15.08
C ASP A 255 5.18 31.05 15.99
N TYR A 256 4.29 31.96 16.40
CA TYR A 256 3.15 31.63 17.25
C TYR A 256 2.13 30.69 16.59
N GLU A 257 2.12 30.53 15.27
CA GLU A 257 1.20 29.59 14.63
C GLU A 257 1.62 28.14 14.91
N ILE A 258 2.92 27.85 14.77
CA ILE A 258 3.48 26.54 15.12
C ILE A 258 3.36 26.31 16.63
N LEU A 259 3.71 27.31 17.45
CA LEU A 259 3.58 27.20 18.91
C LEU A 259 2.13 26.96 19.32
N ASN A 260 1.15 27.72 18.82
CA ASN A 260 -0.25 27.49 19.18
C ASN A 260 -0.77 26.10 18.76
N LEU A 261 -0.24 25.50 17.68
CA LEU A 261 -0.58 24.13 17.31
C LEU A 261 0.01 23.09 18.25
N LEU A 262 1.21 23.34 18.78
CA LEU A 262 1.97 22.39 19.60
C LEU A 262 1.79 22.61 21.12
N GLU A 263 1.46 23.81 21.57
CA GLU A 263 1.46 24.18 22.99
C GLU A 263 0.09 24.12 23.68
N VAL A 264 -1.00 23.99 22.91
CA VAL A 264 -2.37 23.94 23.47
C VAL A 264 -2.66 22.63 24.24
N LYS A 265 -1.70 21.71 24.39
CA LYS A 265 -1.81 20.52 25.25
C LYS A 265 -0.69 20.31 26.28
N HIS A 266 0.16 21.30 26.53
CA HIS A 266 1.20 21.23 27.57
C HIS A 266 0.76 21.70 28.97
N VAL A 267 -0.53 21.94 29.18
CA VAL A 267 -1.07 22.31 30.51
C VAL A 267 -2.19 21.35 30.91
N ARG A 268 -1.81 20.23 31.53
CA ARG A 268 -2.52 19.63 32.68
C ARG A 268 -1.52 18.95 33.59
#